data_AF-A0AAQ1RUK3-F1
#
_entry.id   AF-A0AAQ1RUK3-F1
#
_cell.length_a   1.000
_cell.length_b   1.000
_cell.length_c   1.000
_cell.angle_alpha   90.00
_cell.angle_beta   90.00
_cell.angle_gamma   90.00
#
_symmetry.space_group_name_H-M   'P 1'
#
loop_
_entity.id
_entity.type
_entity.pdbx_description
1 polymer ?
#
loop_
_entity_poly.entity_id
_entity_poly.type
_entity_poly.pdbx_seq_one_letter_code
_entity_poly.pdbx_strand_id
1 'polypeptide(L)'
;MGRTALITGGSRGIGAACARAFAAAGWKVAINYCHSRGVAEALAGELAAAGAAVLAVEADVSDRRAVEEMFARVERDLGPVAALVNNAAIAPRQGLFTDLDSAGWRRLCGVDLDGAVYCCQRALPGMIRAGGGSIVNLSSVWGVQGASCEVAYSALKAGVIGLTKALAKEVGPSGVRVNCVAPGVIDTEMNAHLGPADRRELAEATPLGRLGRPEEVAQAVLFLAGEGASFITGQVLEVGGGFPA
;
A
#
# COMPACT_ATOMS: atom_id res chain seq x y z
N MET A 1 5.92 17.60 17.50
CA MET A 1 4.95 17.71 16.38
C MET A 1 4.63 16.30 15.91
N GLY A 2 3.36 15.96 15.69
CA GLY A 2 2.96 14.60 15.26
C GLY A 2 3.37 14.31 13.81
N ARG A 3 3.76 13.06 13.53
CA ARG A 3 4.15 12.59 12.18
C ARG A 3 2.89 12.25 11.37
N THR A 4 2.83 12.70 10.12
CA THR A 4 1.70 12.40 9.21
C THR A 4 2.02 11.18 8.34
N ALA A 5 1.10 10.23 8.28
CA ALA A 5 1.11 9.10 7.36
C ALA A 5 0.01 9.26 6.31
N LEU A 6 0.36 9.13 5.03
CA LEU A 6 -0.59 9.08 3.92
C LEU A 6 -0.70 7.64 3.41
N ILE A 7 -1.90 7.09 3.37
CA ILE A 7 -2.18 5.72 2.98
C ILE A 7 -3.08 5.73 1.75
N THR A 8 -2.54 5.34 0.59
CA THR A 8 -3.33 5.22 -0.65
C THR A 8 -4.20 3.96 -0.62
N GLY A 9 -5.43 4.06 -1.15
CA GLY A 9 -6.40 2.97 -1.02
C GLY A 9 -6.70 2.61 0.44
N GLY A 10 -6.62 3.58 1.35
CA GLY A 10 -6.68 3.38 2.81
C GLY A 10 -8.06 3.06 3.37
N SER A 11 -9.12 3.08 2.55
CA SER A 11 -10.51 2.97 3.02
C SER A 11 -10.94 1.55 3.43
N ARG A 12 -10.24 0.50 2.99
CA ARG A 12 -10.65 -0.90 3.20
C ARG A 12 -9.47 -1.86 3.27
N GLY A 13 -9.73 -3.11 3.66
CA GLY A 13 -8.75 -4.20 3.67
C GLY A 13 -7.46 -3.82 4.41
N ILE A 14 -6.32 -4.11 3.78
CA ILE A 14 -4.99 -3.79 4.31
C ILE A 14 -4.84 -2.29 4.58
N GLY A 15 -5.32 -1.43 3.67
CA GLY A 15 -5.25 0.03 3.83
C GLY A 15 -5.97 0.52 5.09
N ALA A 16 -7.16 0.00 5.38
CA ALA A 16 -7.91 0.34 6.60
C ALA A 16 -7.21 -0.17 7.87
N ALA A 17 -6.65 -1.38 7.83
CA ALA A 17 -5.85 -1.91 8.93
C ALA A 17 -4.59 -1.06 9.18
N CYS A 18 -3.91 -0.59 8.13
CA CYS A 18 -2.82 0.38 8.25
C CYS A 18 -3.32 1.68 8.88
N ALA A 19 -4.44 2.25 8.44
CA ALA A 19 -4.97 3.50 9.02
C ALA A 19 -5.23 3.37 10.53
N ARG A 20 -5.84 2.25 10.95
CA ARG A 20 -6.05 1.94 12.38
C ARG A 20 -4.72 1.78 13.14
N ALA A 21 -3.77 1.04 12.59
CA ALA A 21 -2.47 0.80 13.24
C ALA A 21 -1.67 2.11 13.42
N PHE A 22 -1.62 2.96 12.39
CA PHE A 22 -0.92 4.24 12.46
C PHE A 22 -1.59 5.21 13.44
N ALA A 23 -2.93 5.29 13.42
CA ALA A 23 -3.69 6.12 14.36
C ALA A 23 -3.46 5.67 15.82
N ALA A 24 -3.53 4.36 16.09
CA ALA A 24 -3.25 3.79 17.40
C ALA A 24 -1.81 4.05 17.88
N ALA A 25 -0.85 4.14 16.93
CA ALA A 25 0.54 4.51 17.20
C ALA A 25 0.76 6.03 17.33
N GLY A 26 -0.30 6.85 17.34
CA GLY A 26 -0.23 8.30 17.54
C GLY A 26 0.16 9.11 16.31
N TRP A 27 0.10 8.52 15.11
CA TRP A 27 0.30 9.26 13.86
C TRP A 27 -0.95 10.05 13.47
N LYS A 28 -0.74 11.16 12.76
CA LYS A 28 -1.82 11.77 11.99
C LYS A 28 -2.02 10.95 10.71
N VAL A 29 -3.25 10.67 10.32
CA VAL A 29 -3.52 9.72 9.22
C VAL A 29 -4.33 10.37 8.11
N ALA A 30 -3.80 10.37 6.89
CA ALA A 30 -4.56 10.66 5.69
C ALA A 30 -4.97 9.36 5.01
N ILE A 31 -6.28 9.15 4.86
CA ILE A 31 -6.90 8.00 4.23
C ILE A 31 -7.31 8.40 2.82
N ASN A 32 -6.56 7.96 1.81
CA ASN A 32 -6.95 8.18 0.44
C ASN A 32 -7.96 7.13 -0.04
N TYR A 33 -8.95 7.56 -0.81
CA TYR A 33 -9.91 6.72 -1.52
C TYR A 33 -10.19 7.27 -2.93
N CYS A 34 -10.68 6.43 -3.84
CA CYS A 34 -11.14 6.86 -5.17
C CYS A 34 -12.67 6.85 -5.28
N HIS A 35 -13.33 5.73 -4.94
CA HIS A 35 -14.80 5.60 -5.12
C HIS A 35 -15.61 5.45 -3.81
N SER A 36 -14.95 5.13 -2.69
CA SER A 36 -15.63 4.69 -1.45
C SER A 36 -15.72 5.79 -0.39
N ARG A 37 -16.29 6.95 -0.74
CA ARG A 37 -16.39 8.10 0.17
C ARG A 37 -16.99 7.72 1.53
N GLY A 38 -18.19 7.12 1.53
CA GLY A 38 -18.87 6.78 2.78
C GLY A 38 -18.09 5.82 3.69
N VAL A 39 -17.38 4.84 3.11
CA VAL A 39 -16.54 3.91 3.88
C VAL A 39 -15.31 4.64 4.45
N ALA A 40 -14.68 5.49 3.65
CA ALA A 40 -13.52 6.28 4.08
C ALA A 40 -13.89 7.29 5.18
N GLU A 41 -15.02 7.98 5.04
CA GLU A 41 -15.53 8.93 6.03
C GLU A 41 -15.96 8.24 7.32
N ALA A 42 -16.60 7.06 7.24
CA ALA A 42 -16.93 6.26 8.41
C ALA A 42 -15.68 5.82 9.19
N LEU A 43 -14.64 5.34 8.48
CA LEU A 43 -13.35 5.00 9.09
C LEU A 43 -12.68 6.23 9.69
N ALA A 44 -12.69 7.38 9.02
CA ALA A 44 -12.18 8.62 9.58
C ALA A 44 -12.95 9.03 10.85
N GLY A 45 -14.28 8.89 10.87
CA GLY A 45 -15.10 9.15 12.04
C GLY A 45 -14.76 8.22 13.21
N GLU A 46 -14.58 6.92 12.95
CA GLU A 46 -14.13 5.92 13.93
C GLU A 46 -12.80 6.34 14.58
N LEU A 47 -11.80 6.68 13.76
CA LEU A 47 -10.47 7.08 14.23
C LEU A 47 -10.47 8.43 14.96
N ALA A 48 -11.27 9.39 14.48
CA ALA A 48 -11.43 10.68 15.14
C ALA A 48 -12.09 10.54 16.52
N ALA A 49 -13.09 9.67 16.65
CA ALA A 49 -13.73 9.38 17.93
C ALA A 49 -12.76 8.72 18.93
N ALA A 50 -11.76 8.00 18.45
CA ALA A 50 -10.65 7.48 19.24
C ALA A 50 -9.54 8.52 19.53
N GLY A 51 -9.71 9.78 19.12
CA GLY A 51 -8.78 10.89 19.39
C GLY A 51 -7.68 11.09 18.36
N ALA A 52 -7.70 10.35 17.24
CA ALA A 52 -6.70 10.51 16.19
C ALA A 52 -6.99 11.73 15.30
N ALA A 53 -5.93 12.44 14.88
CA ALA A 53 -6.04 13.44 13.83
C ALA A 53 -6.05 12.74 12.46
N VAL A 54 -7.20 12.76 11.78
CA VAL A 54 -7.44 11.99 10.57
C VAL A 54 -8.13 12.81 9.49
N LEU A 55 -7.79 12.53 8.23
CA LEU A 55 -8.40 13.13 7.06
C LEU A 55 -8.74 12.04 6.03
N ALA A 56 -9.99 11.95 5.61
CA ALA A 56 -10.36 11.22 4.39
C ALA A 56 -10.18 12.14 3.18
N VAL A 57 -9.47 11.68 2.14
CA VAL A 57 -9.18 12.49 0.94
C VAL A 57 -9.45 11.69 -0.34
N GLU A 58 -10.25 12.26 -1.21
CA GLU A 58 -10.56 11.67 -2.52
C GLU A 58 -9.45 11.98 -3.52
N ALA A 59 -8.90 10.96 -4.16
CA ALA A 59 -8.04 11.10 -5.35
C ALA A 59 -7.88 9.77 -6.07
N ASP A 60 -7.90 9.83 -7.40
CA ASP A 60 -7.44 8.73 -8.25
C ASP A 60 -5.92 8.80 -8.37
N VAL A 61 -5.22 7.79 -7.85
CA VAL A 61 -3.76 7.75 -7.88
C VAL A 61 -3.19 7.60 -9.29
N SER A 62 -4.00 7.15 -10.25
CA SER A 62 -3.61 7.07 -11.66
C SER A 62 -3.60 8.43 -12.37
N ASP A 63 -4.15 9.49 -11.75
CA ASP A 63 -4.05 10.87 -12.23
C ASP A 63 -3.01 11.64 -11.41
N ARG A 64 -1.92 12.03 -12.07
CA ARG A 64 -0.83 12.81 -11.47
C ARG A 64 -1.31 14.12 -10.84
N ARG A 65 -2.27 14.82 -11.44
CA ARG A 65 -2.79 16.08 -10.91
C ARG A 65 -3.61 15.83 -9.64
N ALA A 66 -4.42 14.77 -9.62
CA ALA A 66 -5.17 14.37 -8.42
C ALA A 66 -4.22 14.00 -7.26
N VAL A 67 -3.09 13.34 -7.56
CA VAL A 67 -2.03 13.07 -6.56
C VAL A 67 -1.44 14.37 -6.01
N GLU A 68 -1.11 15.36 -6.85
CA GLU A 68 -0.61 16.66 -6.41
C GLU A 68 -1.59 17.37 -5.47
N GLU A 69 -2.86 17.43 -5.85
CA GLU A 69 -3.93 18.05 -5.06
C GLU A 69 -4.16 17.33 -3.73
N MET A 70 -4.12 15.99 -3.74
CA MET A 70 -4.19 15.17 -2.53
C MET A 70 -3.06 15.49 -1.55
N PHE A 71 -1.80 15.52 -2.02
CA PHE A 71 -0.66 15.83 -1.14
C PHE A 71 -0.75 17.25 -0.59
N ALA A 72 -1.09 18.24 -1.43
CA ALA A 72 -1.27 19.62 -0.98
C ALA A 72 -2.36 19.73 0.10
N ARG A 73 -3.46 18.99 -0.08
CA ARG A 73 -4.56 18.92 0.89
C ARG A 73 -4.10 18.33 2.23
N VAL A 74 -3.40 17.21 2.19
CA VAL A 74 -2.89 16.52 3.38
C VAL A 74 -1.86 17.37 4.13
N GLU A 75 -0.91 17.95 3.41
CA GLU A 75 0.15 18.77 3.98
C GLU A 75 -0.40 20.03 4.66
N ARG A 76 -1.46 20.62 4.12
CA ARG A 76 -2.14 21.77 4.72
C ARG A 76 -2.90 21.42 5.99
N ASP A 77 -3.67 20.32 5.97
CA ASP A 77 -4.61 20.01 7.06
C ASP A 77 -3.94 19.19 8.19
N LEU A 78 -2.96 18.33 7.88
CA LEU A 78 -2.28 17.47 8.85
C LEU A 78 -0.80 17.82 9.04
N GLY A 79 -0.17 18.51 8.10
CA GLY A 79 1.28 18.79 8.08
C GLY A 79 2.06 17.84 7.18
N PRO A 80 3.39 18.02 7.06
CA PRO A 80 4.23 17.29 6.11
C PRO A 80 4.10 15.77 6.21
N VAL A 81 4.01 15.10 5.05
CA VAL A 81 3.94 13.63 4.97
C VAL A 81 5.30 13.03 5.35
N ALA A 82 5.37 12.40 6.51
CA ALA A 82 6.56 11.73 7.02
C ALA A 82 6.60 10.24 6.65
N ALA A 83 5.43 9.62 6.45
CA ALA A 83 5.30 8.26 5.93
C ALA A 83 4.31 8.20 4.77
N LEU A 84 4.69 7.55 3.67
CA LEU A 84 3.82 7.22 2.55
C LEU A 84 3.64 5.70 2.48
N VAL A 85 2.40 5.24 2.46
CA VAL A 85 2.04 3.84 2.23
C VAL A 85 1.32 3.75 0.89
N ASN A 86 2.03 3.25 -0.14
CA ASN A 86 1.46 3.01 -1.46
C ASN A 86 0.74 1.65 -1.46
N ASN A 87 -0.53 1.65 -1.06
CA ASN A 87 -1.38 0.46 -0.93
C ASN A 87 -2.49 0.38 -2.01
N ALA A 88 -2.84 1.49 -2.66
CA ALA A 88 -3.83 1.48 -3.73
C ALA A 88 -3.49 0.44 -4.80
N ALA A 89 -4.47 -0.41 -5.12
CA ALA A 89 -4.34 -1.48 -6.10
C ALA A 89 -5.73 -1.92 -6.59
N ILE A 90 -5.78 -2.42 -7.80
CA ILE A 90 -6.90 -3.16 -8.36
C ILE A 90 -6.40 -4.50 -8.90
N ALA A 91 -7.14 -5.58 -8.63
CA ALA A 91 -6.93 -6.84 -9.30
C ALA A 91 -7.89 -6.93 -10.50
N PRO A 92 -7.45 -7.41 -11.67
CA PRO A 92 -8.38 -7.81 -12.70
C PRO A 92 -9.22 -8.99 -12.20
N ARG A 93 -10.30 -9.32 -12.91
CA ARG A 93 -10.90 -10.64 -12.73
C ARG A 93 -9.87 -11.67 -13.21
N GLN A 94 -9.65 -12.73 -12.43
CA GLN A 94 -8.80 -13.86 -12.85
C GLN A 94 -9.19 -14.31 -14.27
N GLY A 95 -8.21 -14.40 -15.16
CA GLY A 95 -8.45 -14.70 -16.56
C GLY A 95 -7.17 -14.96 -17.34
N LEU A 96 -7.31 -15.52 -18.54
CA LEU A 96 -6.16 -15.77 -19.41
C LEU A 96 -5.55 -14.45 -19.87
N PHE A 97 -4.22 -14.42 -19.98
CA PHE A 97 -3.52 -13.24 -20.46
C PHE A 97 -3.94 -12.83 -21.88
N THR A 98 -4.37 -13.79 -22.71
CA THR A 98 -4.89 -13.55 -24.06
C THR A 98 -6.19 -12.75 -24.09
N ASP A 99 -6.94 -12.75 -22.99
CA ASP A 99 -8.23 -12.06 -22.88
C ASP A 99 -8.08 -10.63 -22.33
N LEU A 100 -6.86 -10.24 -21.93
CA LEU A 100 -6.57 -8.90 -21.43
C LEU A 100 -6.42 -7.92 -22.60
N ASP A 101 -7.40 -7.03 -22.75
CA ASP A 101 -7.33 -5.96 -23.73
C ASP A 101 -6.39 -4.82 -23.30
N SER A 102 -6.07 -3.95 -24.25
CA SER A 102 -5.18 -2.81 -24.00
C SER A 102 -5.74 -1.82 -22.97
N ALA A 103 -7.06 -1.68 -22.88
CA ALA A 103 -7.70 -0.77 -21.93
C ALA A 103 -7.57 -1.29 -20.49
N GLY A 104 -7.81 -2.58 -20.28
CA GLY A 104 -7.60 -3.28 -19.03
C GLY A 104 -6.15 -3.22 -18.59
N TRP A 105 -5.19 -3.51 -19.50
CA TRP A 105 -3.76 -3.37 -19.21
C TRP A 105 -3.40 -1.96 -18.74
N ARG A 106 -3.78 -0.91 -19.48
CA ARG A 106 -3.47 0.48 -19.11
C ARG A 106 -4.09 0.89 -17.78
N ARG A 107 -5.31 0.43 -17.49
CA ARG A 107 -5.97 0.70 -16.22
C ARG A 107 -5.20 0.07 -15.05
N LEU A 108 -4.74 -1.18 -15.20
CA LEU A 108 -3.90 -1.84 -14.19
C LEU A 108 -2.58 -1.08 -14.02
N CYS A 109 -1.88 -0.73 -15.11
CA CYS A 109 -0.65 0.07 -15.03
C CYS A 109 -0.85 1.38 -14.26
N GLY A 110 -1.91 2.11 -14.60
CA GLY A 110 -2.24 3.41 -14.01
C GLY A 110 -2.38 3.35 -12.49
N VAL A 111 -3.08 2.34 -11.98
CA VAL A 111 -3.35 2.24 -10.53
C VAL A 111 -2.21 1.53 -9.79
N ASP A 112 -1.75 0.39 -10.28
CA ASP A 112 -0.90 -0.53 -9.50
C ASP A 112 0.60 -0.23 -9.58
N LEU A 113 1.03 0.56 -10.57
CA LEU A 113 2.42 0.96 -10.73
C LEU A 113 2.58 2.48 -10.85
N ASP A 114 1.92 3.11 -11.81
CA ASP A 114 2.04 4.55 -12.04
C ASP A 114 1.60 5.34 -10.81
N GLY A 115 0.51 4.94 -10.14
CA GLY A 115 0.07 5.59 -8.90
C GLY A 115 1.12 5.58 -7.79
N ALA A 116 1.85 4.46 -7.63
CA ALA A 116 2.98 4.40 -6.69
C ALA A 116 4.14 5.31 -7.12
N VAL A 117 4.45 5.35 -8.42
CA VAL A 117 5.46 6.27 -8.98
C VAL A 117 5.09 7.72 -8.70
N TYR A 118 3.85 8.13 -8.99
CA TYR A 118 3.41 9.51 -8.85
C TYR A 118 3.42 9.95 -7.38
N CYS A 119 2.93 9.09 -6.48
CA CYS A 119 2.96 9.37 -5.04
C CYS A 119 4.40 9.45 -4.49
N CYS A 120 5.30 8.56 -4.92
CA CYS A 120 6.72 8.64 -4.56
C CYS A 120 7.34 9.95 -5.04
N GLN A 121 7.17 10.29 -6.32
CA GLN A 121 7.68 11.54 -6.90
C GLN A 121 7.18 12.76 -6.13
N ARG A 122 5.92 12.76 -5.69
CA ARG A 122 5.36 13.87 -4.93
C ARG A 122 5.79 13.93 -3.46
N ALA A 123 6.02 12.78 -2.82
CA ALA A 123 6.48 12.75 -1.42
C ALA A 123 7.94 13.16 -1.27
N LEU A 124 8.81 12.75 -2.21
CA LEU A 124 10.26 12.84 -2.07
C LEU A 124 10.80 14.25 -1.84
N PRO A 125 10.39 15.31 -2.57
CA PRO A 125 10.93 16.65 -2.34
C PRO A 125 10.75 17.16 -0.90
N GLY A 126 9.61 16.84 -0.28
CA GLY A 126 9.33 17.19 1.12
C GLY A 126 10.20 16.41 2.10
N MET A 127 10.26 15.08 1.92
CA MET A 127 11.07 14.19 2.77
C MET A 127 12.57 14.50 2.69
N ILE A 128 13.09 14.76 1.49
CA ILE A 128 14.50 15.13 1.26
C ILE A 128 14.84 16.45 1.95
N ARG A 129 14.00 17.48 1.82
CA ARG A 129 14.21 18.76 2.52
C ARG A 129 14.15 18.62 4.04
N ALA A 130 13.33 17.70 4.54
CA ALA A 130 13.24 17.39 5.96
C ALA A 130 14.41 16.51 6.47
N GLY A 131 15.25 15.98 5.58
CA GLY A 131 16.34 15.06 5.93
C GLY A 131 15.86 13.68 6.40
N GLY A 132 14.63 13.28 6.05
CA GLY A 132 14.07 12.02 6.50
C GLY A 132 12.66 11.75 6.01
N GLY A 133 12.32 10.47 5.94
CA GLY A 133 11.00 9.99 5.58
C GLY A 133 10.98 8.47 5.40
N SER A 134 9.77 7.90 5.31
CA SER A 134 9.61 6.49 5.02
C SER A 134 8.55 6.26 3.95
N ILE A 135 8.89 5.48 2.94
CA ILE A 135 7.98 5.00 1.91
C ILE A 135 7.87 3.49 2.05
N VAL A 136 6.65 2.98 2.17
CA VAL A 136 6.34 1.55 2.17
C VAL A 136 5.41 1.26 1.00
N ASN A 137 5.93 0.51 0.02
CA ASN A 137 5.16 0.09 -1.14
C ASN A 137 4.54 -1.29 -0.92
N LEU A 138 3.29 -1.48 -1.30
CA LEU A 138 2.63 -2.78 -1.24
C LEU A 138 2.74 -3.48 -2.60
N SER A 139 3.55 -4.54 -2.62
CA SER A 139 3.60 -5.51 -3.70
C SER A 139 2.61 -6.65 -3.42
N SER A 140 2.98 -7.89 -3.72
CA SER A 140 2.26 -9.13 -3.47
C SER A 140 3.25 -10.30 -3.61
N VAL A 141 2.95 -11.45 -3.00
CA VAL A 141 3.65 -12.71 -3.34
C VAL A 141 3.63 -12.99 -4.85
N TRP A 142 2.59 -12.58 -5.56
CA TRP A 142 2.51 -12.67 -7.02
C TRP A 142 3.49 -11.73 -7.73
N GLY A 143 3.95 -10.66 -7.08
CA GLY A 143 5.06 -9.85 -7.59
C GLY A 143 6.43 -10.49 -7.42
N VAL A 144 6.55 -11.46 -6.50
CA VAL A 144 7.80 -12.20 -6.24
C VAL A 144 7.88 -13.45 -7.10
N GLN A 145 6.77 -14.19 -7.20
CA GLN A 145 6.72 -15.56 -7.72
C GLN A 145 5.96 -15.65 -9.05
N GLY A 146 5.01 -14.74 -9.27
CA GLY A 146 4.02 -14.83 -10.34
C GLY A 146 2.84 -15.76 -9.99
N ALA A 147 1.74 -15.60 -10.73
CA ALA A 147 0.60 -16.49 -10.64
C ALA A 147 -0.07 -16.70 -12.00
N SER A 148 -0.55 -17.93 -12.24
CA SER A 148 -1.39 -18.23 -13.40
C SER A 148 -2.66 -17.39 -13.35
N CYS A 149 -3.14 -16.96 -14.51
CA CYS A 149 -4.31 -16.09 -14.67
C CYS A 149 -4.21 -14.71 -13.98
N GLU A 150 -3.01 -14.32 -13.54
CA GLU A 150 -2.70 -13.06 -12.86
C GLU A 150 -1.43 -12.41 -13.43
N VAL A 151 -1.11 -12.69 -14.71
CA VAL A 151 0.15 -12.28 -15.36
C VAL A 151 0.38 -10.77 -15.27
N ALA A 152 -0.64 -9.96 -15.58
CA ALA A 152 -0.50 -8.51 -15.56
C ALA A 152 -0.29 -7.98 -14.14
N TYR A 153 -1.07 -8.47 -13.17
CA TYR A 153 -0.93 -8.10 -11.77
C TYR A 153 0.47 -8.48 -11.24
N SER A 154 0.93 -9.69 -11.54
CA SER A 154 2.26 -10.19 -11.19
C SER A 154 3.36 -9.28 -11.73
N ALA A 155 3.30 -8.91 -13.02
CA ALA A 155 4.28 -8.03 -13.66
C ALA A 155 4.33 -6.65 -13.00
N LEU A 156 3.18 -6.05 -12.68
CA LEU A 156 3.10 -4.74 -12.05
C LEU A 156 3.62 -4.77 -10.60
N LYS A 157 3.24 -5.80 -9.83
CA LYS A 157 3.73 -5.97 -8.46
C LYS A 157 5.23 -6.29 -8.40
N ALA A 158 5.78 -6.96 -9.41
CA ALA A 158 7.23 -7.08 -9.60
C ALA A 158 7.88 -5.71 -9.94
N GLY A 159 7.22 -4.91 -10.77
CA GLY A 159 7.62 -3.52 -11.05
C GLY A 159 7.74 -2.66 -9.78
N VAL A 160 6.79 -2.80 -8.85
CA VAL A 160 6.82 -2.12 -7.53
C VAL A 160 8.04 -2.55 -6.69
N ILE A 161 8.45 -3.82 -6.77
CA ILE A 161 9.69 -4.29 -6.13
C ILE A 161 10.92 -3.63 -6.76
N GLY A 162 10.97 -3.56 -8.09
CA GLY A 162 12.04 -2.86 -8.81
C GLY A 162 12.13 -1.38 -8.43
N LEU A 163 10.99 -0.68 -8.43
CA LEU A 163 10.87 0.72 -8.00
C LEU A 163 11.43 0.93 -6.59
N THR A 164 11.05 0.07 -5.65
CA THR A 164 11.51 0.13 -4.25
C THR A 164 13.02 0.03 -4.15
N LYS A 165 13.60 -1.00 -4.78
CA LYS A 165 15.04 -1.28 -4.72
C LYS A 165 15.87 -0.15 -5.35
N ALA A 166 15.38 0.43 -6.45
CA ALA A 166 16.06 1.52 -7.12
C ALA A 166 15.98 2.82 -6.30
N LEU A 167 14.78 3.24 -5.89
CA LEU A 167 14.58 4.47 -5.12
C LEU A 167 15.36 4.46 -3.81
N ALA A 168 15.37 3.34 -3.08
CA ALA A 168 16.11 3.22 -1.82
C ALA A 168 17.59 3.59 -1.95
N LYS A 169 18.23 3.26 -3.08
CA LYS A 169 19.64 3.60 -3.35
C LYS A 169 19.82 5.08 -3.66
N GLU A 170 18.88 5.66 -4.38
CA GLU A 170 18.92 7.06 -4.80
C GLU A 170 18.69 8.02 -3.64
N VAL A 171 17.69 7.75 -2.78
CA VAL A 171 17.24 8.70 -1.74
C VAL A 171 17.78 8.38 -0.34
N GLY A 172 18.49 7.25 -0.19
CA GLY A 172 19.13 6.85 1.06
C GLY A 172 20.09 7.90 1.64
N PRO A 173 20.96 8.56 0.84
CA PRO A 173 21.82 9.64 1.33
C PRO A 173 21.06 10.84 1.91
N SER A 174 19.77 11.00 1.60
CA SER A 174 18.90 12.05 2.14
C SER A 174 18.12 11.62 3.39
N GLY A 175 18.43 10.45 3.96
CA GLY A 175 17.75 9.93 5.16
C GLY A 175 16.36 9.32 4.89
N VAL A 176 15.98 9.17 3.62
CA VAL A 176 14.69 8.59 3.23
C VAL A 176 14.82 7.08 3.05
N ARG A 177 13.97 6.31 3.71
CA ARG A 177 13.92 4.85 3.59
C ARG A 177 12.78 4.43 2.67
N VAL A 178 13.05 3.49 1.78
CA VAL A 178 12.04 2.97 0.84
C VAL A 178 12.04 1.44 0.93
N ASN A 179 10.95 0.84 1.38
CA ASN A 179 10.81 -0.60 1.52
C ASN A 179 9.52 -1.09 0.84
N CYS A 180 9.45 -2.40 0.64
CA CYS A 180 8.32 -3.08 0.05
C CYS A 180 7.79 -4.13 1.04
N VAL A 181 6.49 -4.24 1.17
CA VAL A 181 5.81 -5.38 1.79
C VAL A 181 5.12 -6.16 0.69
N ALA A 182 5.34 -7.47 0.66
CA ALA A 182 4.69 -8.40 -0.26
C ALA A 182 3.75 -9.32 0.53
N PRO A 183 2.46 -8.98 0.65
CA PRO A 183 1.50 -9.83 1.35
C PRO A 183 1.26 -11.14 0.60
N GLY A 184 1.02 -12.22 1.35
CA GLY A 184 0.47 -13.47 0.81
C GLY A 184 -1.04 -13.36 0.56
N VAL A 185 -1.74 -14.48 0.72
CA VAL A 185 -3.21 -14.49 0.61
C VAL A 185 -3.82 -13.95 1.90
N ILE A 186 -4.37 -12.74 1.83
CA ILE A 186 -4.97 -12.04 2.96
C ILE A 186 -6.50 -12.08 2.86
N ASP A 187 -7.16 -12.32 3.99
CA ASP A 187 -8.61 -12.30 4.07
C ASP A 187 -9.16 -10.87 3.93
N THR A 188 -9.53 -10.50 2.72
CA THR A 188 -10.04 -9.17 2.34
C THR A 188 -11.15 -9.30 1.30
N GLU A 189 -11.88 -8.21 1.08
CA GLU A 189 -12.89 -8.09 0.00
C GLU A 189 -12.30 -8.42 -1.39
N MET A 190 -11.02 -8.13 -1.65
CA MET A 190 -10.36 -8.48 -2.92
C MET A 190 -10.42 -9.99 -3.21
N ASN A 191 -10.36 -10.80 -2.16
CA ASN A 191 -10.41 -12.27 -2.23
C ASN A 191 -11.80 -12.84 -1.94
N ALA A 192 -12.85 -12.00 -1.91
CA ALA A 192 -14.23 -12.45 -1.66
C ALA A 192 -14.82 -13.29 -2.81
N HIS A 193 -14.18 -13.28 -3.99
CA HIS A 193 -14.56 -14.11 -5.13
C HIS A 193 -14.15 -15.59 -4.97
N LEU A 194 -13.23 -15.89 -4.05
CA LEU A 194 -12.74 -17.25 -3.83
C LEU A 194 -13.76 -18.10 -3.07
N GLY A 195 -14.02 -19.31 -3.57
CA GLY A 195 -14.90 -20.26 -2.90
C GLY A 195 -14.29 -20.83 -1.62
N PRO A 196 -15.07 -21.51 -0.77
CA PRO A 196 -14.55 -22.16 0.44
C PRO A 196 -13.47 -23.22 0.16
N ALA A 197 -13.52 -23.87 -1.01
CA ALA A 197 -12.50 -24.83 -1.44
C ALA A 197 -11.18 -24.12 -1.77
N ASP A 198 -11.20 -23.12 -2.66
CA ASP A 198 -10.01 -22.35 -3.04
C ASP A 198 -9.35 -21.68 -1.82
N ARG A 199 -10.15 -21.11 -0.92
CA ARG A 199 -9.65 -20.50 0.33
C ARG A 199 -8.96 -21.52 1.23
N ARG A 200 -9.45 -22.77 1.26
CA ARG A 200 -8.83 -23.85 2.03
C ARG A 200 -7.53 -24.31 1.38
N GLU A 201 -7.51 -24.48 0.06
CA GLU A 201 -6.31 -24.84 -0.69
C GLU A 201 -5.19 -23.80 -0.49
N LEU A 202 -5.52 -22.50 -0.60
CA LEU A 202 -4.55 -21.43 -0.36
C LEU A 202 -4.07 -21.38 1.11
N ALA A 203 -4.94 -21.71 2.07
CA ALA A 203 -4.56 -21.83 3.46
C ALA A 203 -3.64 -23.03 3.71
N GLU A 204 -3.89 -24.18 3.09
CA GLU A 204 -3.08 -25.40 3.18
C GLU A 204 -1.72 -25.23 2.47
N ALA A 205 -1.67 -24.45 1.39
CA ALA A 205 -0.42 -24.06 0.73
C ALA A 205 0.43 -23.12 1.60
N THR A 206 -0.16 -22.45 2.59
CA THR A 206 0.57 -21.62 3.54
C THR A 206 1.10 -22.50 4.69
N PRO A 207 2.40 -22.51 5.03
CA PRO A 207 2.94 -23.25 6.18
C PRO A 207 2.25 -22.97 7.52
N LEU A 208 1.70 -21.77 7.71
CA LEU A 208 0.89 -21.44 8.89
C LEU A 208 -0.56 -21.98 8.86
N GLY A 209 -0.96 -22.68 7.79
CA GLY A 209 -2.25 -23.37 7.66
C GLY A 209 -3.47 -22.45 7.60
N ARG A 210 -3.29 -21.17 7.25
CA ARG A 210 -4.35 -20.16 7.25
C ARG A 210 -4.04 -18.99 6.32
N LEU A 211 -5.09 -18.27 5.94
CA LEU A 211 -4.97 -16.95 5.34
C LEU A 211 -4.46 -15.93 6.37
N GLY A 212 -3.74 -14.93 5.88
CA GLY A 212 -3.29 -13.79 6.69
C GLY A 212 -4.45 -12.84 6.99
N ARG A 213 -4.36 -12.09 8.08
CA ARG A 213 -5.29 -10.98 8.37
C ARG A 213 -4.70 -9.64 7.92
N PRO A 214 -5.53 -8.67 7.50
CA PRO A 214 -5.07 -7.33 7.14
C PRO A 214 -4.20 -6.66 8.21
N GLU A 215 -4.53 -6.89 9.48
CA GLU A 215 -3.81 -6.34 10.63
C GLU A 215 -2.36 -6.85 10.71
N GLU A 216 -2.09 -8.08 10.28
CA GLU A 216 -0.75 -8.66 10.29
C GLU A 216 0.16 -7.97 9.27
N VAL A 217 -0.38 -7.62 8.11
CA VAL A 217 0.32 -6.79 7.11
C VAL A 217 0.53 -5.38 7.65
N ALA A 218 -0.49 -4.79 8.27
CA ALA A 218 -0.44 -3.44 8.81
C ALA A 218 0.65 -3.27 9.89
N GLN A 219 0.88 -4.28 10.73
CA GLN A 219 1.96 -4.24 11.71
C GLN A 219 3.35 -4.19 11.06
N ALA A 220 3.56 -4.96 9.97
CA ALA A 220 4.81 -4.91 9.21
C ALA A 220 5.02 -3.54 8.54
N VAL A 221 3.96 -2.97 7.95
CA VAL A 221 4.00 -1.63 7.35
C VAL A 221 4.32 -0.57 8.40
N LEU A 222 3.67 -0.61 9.57
CA LEU A 222 3.91 0.32 10.67
C LEU A 222 5.35 0.21 11.19
N PHE A 223 5.86 -1.01 11.39
CA PHE A 223 7.25 -1.22 11.80
C PHE A 223 8.23 -0.61 10.79
N LEU A 224 8.03 -0.87 9.49
CA LEU A 224 8.89 -0.31 8.44
C LEU A 224 8.80 1.21 8.35
N ALA A 225 7.66 1.82 8.67
CA ALA A 225 7.51 3.27 8.74
C ALA A 225 8.16 3.90 9.99
N GLY A 226 8.25 3.14 11.08
CA GLY A 226 8.78 3.60 12.37
C GLY A 226 10.30 3.67 12.46
N GLU A 227 10.78 4.19 13.59
CA GLU A 227 12.22 4.35 13.89
C GLU A 227 12.96 3.03 14.13
N GLY A 228 12.24 1.97 14.53
CA GLY A 228 12.82 0.64 14.71
C GLY A 228 13.37 0.03 13.41
N ALA A 229 12.98 0.57 12.25
CA ALA A 229 13.46 0.17 10.93
C ALA A 229 14.54 1.13 10.37
N SER A 230 15.24 1.89 11.23
CA SER A 230 16.20 2.93 10.83
C SER A 230 17.33 2.45 9.91
N PHE A 231 17.70 1.16 9.97
CA PHE A 231 18.71 0.56 9.09
C PHE A 231 18.12 -0.39 8.03
N ILE A 232 16.81 -0.32 7.79
CA ILE A 232 16.11 -1.13 6.80
C ILE A 232 15.66 -0.25 5.65
N THR A 233 16.26 -0.44 4.48
CA THR A 233 15.87 0.21 3.21
C THR A 233 16.16 -0.72 2.02
N GLY A 234 15.40 -0.58 0.95
CA GLY A 234 15.51 -1.38 -0.28
C GLY A 234 15.07 -2.85 -0.12
N GLN A 235 14.44 -3.21 1.00
CA GLN A 235 14.05 -4.59 1.28
C GLN A 235 12.64 -4.90 0.79
N VAL A 236 12.42 -6.18 0.49
CA VAL A 236 11.09 -6.76 0.26
C VAL A 236 10.81 -7.68 1.44
N LEU A 237 9.81 -7.32 2.24
CA LEU A 237 9.36 -8.13 3.37
C LEU A 237 8.12 -8.91 2.97
N GLU A 238 8.25 -10.22 2.82
CA GLU A 238 7.12 -11.10 2.54
C GLU A 238 6.32 -11.37 3.82
N VAL A 239 5.05 -10.98 3.81
CA VAL A 239 4.10 -11.22 4.90
C VAL A 239 3.06 -12.22 4.39
N GLY A 240 3.53 -13.43 4.11
CA GLY A 240 2.75 -14.48 3.43
C GLY A 240 2.58 -15.77 4.22
N GLY A 241 2.95 -15.81 5.50
CA GLY A 241 2.85 -17.04 6.31
C GLY A 241 3.70 -18.21 5.78
N GLY A 242 4.74 -17.91 4.99
CA GLY A 242 5.61 -18.88 4.33
C GLY A 242 5.08 -19.42 2.99
N PHE A 243 4.07 -18.77 2.39
CA PHE A 243 3.52 -19.18 1.09
C PHE A 243 4.66 -19.48 0.09
N PRO A 244 4.70 -20.69 -0.48
CA PRO A 244 5.86 -21.19 -1.21
C PRO A 244 6.12 -20.36 -2.45
N ALA A 245 7.41 -20.13 -2.74
CA ALA A 245 7.90 -19.45 -3.93
C ALA A 245 8.07 -20.38 -5.14
#